data_AF-A0A7Y4B7W3-F1
#
_entry.id   AF-A0A7Y4B7W3-F1
#
_cell.length_a   1.000
_cell.length_b   1.000
_cell.length_c   1.000
_cell.angle_alpha   90.00
_cell.angle_beta   90.00
_cell.angle_gamma   90.00
#
_symmetry.space_group_name_H-M   'P 1'
#
loop_
_entity.id
_entity.type
_entity.pdbx_description
1 polymer ?
#
loop_
_entity_poly.entity_id
_entity_poly.type
_entity_poly.pdbx_seq_one_letter_code
_entity_poly.pdbx_strand_id
1 'polypeptide(L)'
;MNIDFLSDLSGELQAVLEKSGLNVPSPEQLRQQDKRSEELKEKIENYDLKNLLHHFFTVYSRRVPVRKWNVHISDKLSDSNAINEIVNKLLHGDDVNALLSNRVRKLNQRKFADLLLAEWGIHHLHFEESRSNELLFIYFSESDAYLIDILQHEKADGSVVTWTNTDLIQVMHDNWPAVLQPYVFKENSQSPVLTTEERRTLRNRAVTTTVIVSDGTEYMPMGGGYSASKHPTRAIVRSNILYRTVKQLQTIVEENFPAIQQALSTYTTSPKLELKLGTNLEPIVIEVVHKVEVNLQQNENA
;
A
#
# COMPACT_ATOMS: atom_id res chain seq x y z
N MET A 1 -24.91 4.40 -25.78
CA MET A 1 -24.67 4.08 -24.36
C MET A 1 -23.54 4.97 -23.87
N ASN A 2 -23.63 5.54 -22.68
CA ASN A 2 -22.56 6.35 -22.10
C ASN A 2 -22.06 5.65 -20.83
N ILE A 3 -21.02 4.83 -20.96
CA ILE A 3 -20.30 4.23 -19.84
C ILE A 3 -19.03 5.05 -19.60
N ASP A 4 -18.77 5.40 -18.35
CA ASP A 4 -17.52 6.02 -17.95
C ASP A 4 -17.04 5.41 -16.63
N PHE A 5 -16.52 4.18 -16.71
CA PHE A 5 -16.03 3.47 -15.54
C PHE A 5 -14.81 4.13 -14.90
N LEU A 6 -14.09 4.98 -15.64
CA LEU A 6 -12.98 5.74 -15.08
C LEU A 6 -13.47 6.86 -14.17
N SER A 7 -14.57 7.53 -14.53
CA SER A 7 -15.27 8.47 -13.65
C SER A 7 -15.86 7.76 -12.43
N ASP A 8 -16.53 6.62 -12.63
CA ASP A 8 -17.06 5.81 -11.53
C ASP A 8 -15.94 5.38 -10.56
N LEU A 9 -14.81 4.91 -11.09
CA LEU A 9 -13.63 4.55 -10.30
C LEU A 9 -13.14 5.73 -9.45
N SER A 10 -13.09 6.94 -10.01
CA SER A 10 -12.72 8.13 -9.25
C SER A 10 -13.65 8.33 -8.05
N GLY A 11 -14.96 8.23 -8.26
CA GLY A 11 -15.96 8.34 -7.19
C GLY A 11 -15.81 7.25 -6.11
N GLU A 12 -15.62 6.00 -6.51
CA GLU A 12 -15.46 4.87 -5.57
C GLU A 12 -14.18 5.01 -4.73
N LEU A 13 -13.06 5.43 -5.33
CA LEU A 13 -11.81 5.67 -4.59
C LEU A 13 -11.99 6.78 -3.55
N GLN A 14 -12.68 7.87 -3.90
CA GLN A 14 -12.98 8.97 -2.97
C GLN A 14 -13.86 8.48 -1.82
N ALA A 15 -14.94 7.74 -2.11
CA ALA A 15 -15.83 7.19 -1.10
C ALA A 15 -15.10 6.25 -0.12
N VAL A 16 -14.18 5.41 -0.63
CA VAL A 16 -13.36 4.53 0.21
C VAL A 16 -12.41 5.33 1.11
N LEU A 17 -11.80 6.41 0.62
CA LEU A 17 -10.98 7.30 1.44
C LEU A 17 -11.79 7.94 2.57
N GLU A 18 -12.97 8.50 2.27
CA GLU A 18 -13.85 9.13 3.26
C GLU A 18 -14.29 8.15 4.34
N LYS A 19 -14.79 6.98 3.93
CA LYS A 19 -15.21 5.91 4.85
C LYS A 19 -14.07 5.43 5.74
N SER A 20 -12.83 5.55 5.26
CA SER A 20 -11.61 5.18 6.00
C SER A 20 -11.08 6.31 6.89
N GLY A 21 -11.74 7.47 6.96
CA GLY A 21 -11.27 8.63 7.72
C GLY A 21 -9.97 9.24 7.16
N LEU A 22 -9.72 9.06 5.87
CA LEU A 22 -8.60 9.62 5.13
C LEU A 22 -9.04 10.87 4.37
N ASN A 23 -8.11 11.79 4.15
CA ASN A 23 -8.40 13.00 3.40
C ASN A 23 -8.61 12.68 1.91
N VAL A 24 -9.69 13.21 1.32
CA VAL A 24 -9.91 13.19 -0.11
C VAL A 24 -9.29 14.45 -0.73
N PRO A 25 -8.19 14.33 -1.48
CA PRO A 25 -7.60 15.50 -2.13
C PRO A 25 -8.44 15.91 -3.36
N SER A 26 -8.59 17.22 -3.55
CA SER A 26 -9.07 17.76 -4.83
C SER A 26 -8.03 17.53 -5.94
N PRO A 27 -8.45 17.52 -7.23
CA PRO A 27 -7.51 17.47 -8.35
C PRO A 27 -6.44 18.55 -8.25
N GLU A 28 -6.81 19.80 -7.97
CA GLU A 28 -5.88 20.93 -7.82
C GLU A 28 -4.79 20.67 -6.76
N GLN A 29 -5.18 20.16 -5.58
CA GLN A 29 -4.24 19.81 -4.51
C GLN A 29 -3.26 18.71 -4.92
N LEU A 30 -3.66 17.78 -5.78
CA LEU A 30 -2.75 16.77 -6.33
C LEU A 30 -1.84 17.36 -7.40
N ARG A 31 -2.37 18.21 -8.30
CA ARG A 31 -1.59 18.89 -9.34
C ARG A 31 -0.43 19.70 -8.77
N GLN A 32 -0.65 20.38 -7.65
CA GLN A 32 0.38 21.18 -6.96
C GLN A 32 1.56 20.35 -6.43
N GLN A 33 1.39 19.04 -6.24
CA GLN A 33 2.45 18.15 -5.75
C GLN A 33 3.41 17.69 -6.85
N ASP A 34 2.96 17.77 -8.10
CA ASP A 34 3.73 17.45 -9.28
C ASP A 34 4.49 18.67 -9.79
N LYS A 35 5.81 18.50 -9.95
CA LYS A 35 6.73 19.57 -10.35
C LYS A 35 6.78 19.79 -11.87
N ARG A 36 6.11 18.96 -12.67
CA ARG A 36 6.00 19.17 -14.12
C ARG A 36 5.24 20.46 -14.42
N SER A 37 5.41 21.03 -15.62
CA SER A 37 4.61 22.17 -16.08
C SER A 37 3.15 21.76 -16.33
N GLU A 38 2.20 22.70 -16.23
CA GLU A 38 0.79 22.41 -16.53
C GLU A 38 0.61 21.89 -17.97
N GLU A 39 1.35 22.43 -18.94
CA GLU A 39 1.35 21.94 -20.33
C GLU A 39 1.68 20.44 -20.42
N LEU A 40 2.63 19.94 -19.61
CA LEU A 40 2.95 18.52 -19.58
C LEU A 40 1.88 17.69 -18.86
N LYS A 41 1.22 18.26 -17.84
CA LYS A 41 0.14 17.59 -17.11
C LYS A 41 -1.09 17.41 -18.00
N GLU A 42 -1.44 18.43 -18.79
CA GLU A 42 -2.57 18.41 -19.74
C GLU A 42 -2.41 17.38 -20.86
N LYS A 43 -1.16 17.07 -21.26
CA LYS A 43 -0.87 16.03 -22.27
C LYS A 43 -1.04 14.59 -21.76
N ILE A 44 -1.25 14.40 -20.46
CA ILE A 44 -1.36 13.07 -19.86
C ILE A 44 -2.83 12.68 -19.78
N GLU A 45 -3.22 11.67 -20.55
CA GLU A 45 -4.56 11.06 -20.50
C GLU A 45 -4.90 10.66 -19.05
N ASN A 46 -6.09 11.07 -18.58
CA ASN A 46 -6.62 10.77 -17.25
C ASN A 46 -5.66 11.15 -16.10
N TYR A 47 -4.95 12.28 -16.25
CA TYR A 47 -3.95 12.75 -15.30
C TYR A 47 -4.46 12.79 -13.86
N ASP A 48 -5.63 13.40 -13.63
CA ASP A 48 -6.16 13.61 -12.28
C ASP A 48 -6.51 12.27 -11.61
N LEU A 49 -7.16 11.35 -12.33
CA LEU A 49 -7.44 9.99 -11.85
C LEU A 49 -6.16 9.21 -11.53
N LYS A 50 -5.13 9.29 -12.39
CA LYS A 50 -3.84 8.62 -12.13
C LYS A 50 -3.18 9.12 -10.84
N ASN A 51 -3.25 10.43 -10.58
CA ASN A 51 -2.73 10.98 -9.33
C ASN A 51 -3.60 10.60 -8.12
N LEU A 52 -4.93 10.55 -8.27
CA LEU A 52 -5.82 10.06 -7.23
C LEU A 52 -5.50 8.60 -6.88
N LEU A 53 -5.28 7.73 -7.87
CA LEU A 53 -4.85 6.35 -7.67
C LEU A 53 -3.51 6.25 -6.92
N HIS A 54 -2.51 7.03 -7.34
CA HIS A 54 -1.21 7.07 -6.66
C HIS A 54 -1.36 7.52 -5.20
N HIS A 55 -2.15 8.56 -4.95
CA HIS A 55 -2.44 9.04 -3.60
C HIS A 55 -3.14 7.96 -2.80
N PHE A 56 -4.26 7.43 -3.32
CA PHE A 56 -5.08 6.38 -2.72
C PHE A 56 -4.21 5.22 -2.27
N PHE A 57 -3.44 4.60 -3.18
CA PHE A 57 -2.60 3.46 -2.81
C PHE A 57 -1.41 3.84 -1.92
N THR A 58 -0.98 5.10 -1.87
CA THR A 58 0.09 5.54 -0.95
C THR A 58 -0.42 5.71 0.49
N VAL A 59 -1.70 6.05 0.68
CA VAL A 59 -2.30 6.23 2.01
C VAL A 59 -3.05 4.99 2.49
N TYR A 60 -3.88 4.40 1.63
CA TYR A 60 -4.74 3.28 1.96
C TYR A 60 -3.93 2.01 2.28
N SER A 61 -2.82 1.78 1.57
CA SER A 61 -1.97 0.59 1.78
C SER A 61 -1.19 0.61 3.10
N ARG A 62 -1.18 1.73 3.84
CA ARG A 62 -0.58 1.77 5.20
C ARG A 62 -1.46 1.16 6.25
N ARG A 63 -2.75 0.95 5.93
CA ARG A 63 -3.69 0.40 6.89
C ARG A 63 -3.38 -1.07 7.11
N VAL A 64 -3.52 -1.49 8.35
CA VAL A 64 -3.51 -2.89 8.74
C VAL A 64 -4.94 -3.42 8.67
N PRO A 65 -5.22 -4.51 7.92
CA PRO A 65 -6.53 -5.13 7.92
C PRO A 65 -7.00 -5.52 9.32
N VAL A 66 -8.27 -5.21 9.64
CA VAL A 66 -8.93 -5.59 10.90
C VAL A 66 -9.40 -7.04 10.80
N ARG A 67 -8.56 -7.95 11.26
CA ARG A 67 -8.79 -9.40 11.30
C ARG A 67 -7.82 -10.04 12.29
N LYS A 68 -8.07 -11.29 12.65
CA LYS A 68 -7.13 -12.07 13.48
C LYS A 68 -5.82 -12.30 12.74
N TRP A 69 -4.72 -12.21 13.48
CA TRP A 69 -3.37 -12.47 13.00
C TRP A 69 -2.73 -13.62 13.78
N ASN A 70 -1.93 -14.42 13.10
CA ASN A 70 -0.95 -15.31 13.73
C ASN A 70 0.22 -14.44 14.17
N VAL A 71 0.48 -14.37 15.47
CA VAL A 71 1.49 -13.46 16.03
C VAL A 71 2.80 -14.21 16.26
N HIS A 72 3.89 -13.70 15.68
CA HIS A 72 5.25 -14.19 15.87
C HIS A 72 6.07 -13.10 16.55
N ILE A 73 6.81 -13.45 17.58
CA ILE A 73 7.57 -12.52 18.41
C ILE A 73 9.05 -12.89 18.29
N SER A 74 9.88 -11.91 17.96
CA SER A 74 11.33 -12.12 17.86
C SER A 74 11.98 -12.33 19.23
N ASP A 75 13.18 -12.88 19.21
CA ASP A 75 14.05 -12.98 20.38
C ASP A 75 14.26 -11.64 21.11
N LYS A 76 14.33 -10.51 20.37
CA LYS A 76 14.45 -9.14 20.92
C LYS A 76 13.32 -8.74 21.87
N LEU A 77 12.16 -9.38 21.76
CA LEU A 77 10.94 -8.99 22.47
C LEU A 77 10.48 -10.03 23.49
N SER A 78 11.23 -11.13 23.68
CA SER A 78 10.83 -12.30 24.48
C SER A 78 10.35 -11.96 25.90
N ASP A 79 10.96 -10.96 26.54
CA ASP A 79 10.66 -10.56 27.92
C ASP A 79 9.89 -9.23 28.03
N SER A 80 9.43 -8.68 26.90
CA SER A 80 8.82 -7.36 26.87
C SER A 80 7.32 -7.41 27.17
N ASN A 81 6.93 -7.01 28.38
CA ASN A 81 5.50 -6.87 28.70
C ASN A 81 4.82 -5.72 27.95
N ALA A 82 5.59 -4.79 27.34
CA ALA A 82 5.05 -3.64 26.63
C ALA A 82 4.22 -4.02 25.41
N ILE A 83 4.50 -5.18 24.78
CA ILE A 83 3.79 -5.62 23.57
C ILE A 83 2.47 -6.35 23.86
N ASN A 84 2.19 -6.72 25.12
CA ASN A 84 1.08 -7.60 25.48
C ASN A 84 -0.28 -7.07 24.97
N GLU A 85 -0.53 -5.76 25.07
CA GLU A 85 -1.79 -5.19 24.58
C GLU A 85 -1.91 -5.29 23.05
N ILE A 86 -0.85 -4.95 22.32
CA ILE A 86 -0.84 -5.01 20.85
C ILE A 86 -0.99 -6.46 20.38
N VAL A 87 -0.27 -7.40 21.01
CA VAL A 87 -0.38 -8.84 20.74
C VAL A 87 -1.83 -9.29 20.95
N ASN A 88 -2.46 -8.90 22.07
CA ASN A 88 -3.85 -9.25 22.35
C ASN A 88 -4.81 -8.71 21.28
N LYS A 89 -4.65 -7.44 20.87
CA LYS A 89 -5.45 -6.83 19.79
C LYS A 89 -5.31 -7.61 18.48
N LEU A 90 -4.09 -7.95 18.08
CA LEU A 90 -3.82 -8.68 16.84
C LEU A 90 -4.41 -10.10 16.85
N LEU A 91 -4.31 -10.83 17.97
CA LEU A 91 -4.87 -12.18 18.12
C LEU A 91 -6.41 -12.19 18.04
N HIS A 92 -7.06 -11.16 18.59
CA HIS A 92 -8.52 -11.04 18.58
C HIS A 92 -9.08 -10.37 17.33
N GLY A 93 -8.22 -9.74 16.54
CA GLY A 93 -8.57 -9.02 15.32
C GLY A 93 -9.14 -7.64 15.56
N ASP A 94 -8.73 -7.00 16.65
CA ASP A 94 -9.05 -5.62 16.96
C ASP A 94 -8.29 -4.65 16.04
N ASP A 95 -8.84 -3.45 15.87
CA ASP A 95 -8.22 -2.41 15.06
C ASP A 95 -6.98 -1.81 15.76
N VAL A 96 -5.83 -1.87 15.08
CA VAL A 96 -4.56 -1.25 15.51
C VAL A 96 -4.19 -0.01 14.68
N ASN A 97 -5.03 0.41 13.73
CA ASN A 97 -4.73 1.54 12.84
C ASN A 97 -4.61 2.89 13.60
N ALA A 98 -5.23 3.03 14.76
CA ALA A 98 -5.08 4.21 15.62
C ALA A 98 -3.63 4.39 16.13
N LEU A 99 -2.88 3.30 16.21
CA LEU A 99 -1.47 3.25 16.64
C LEU A 99 -0.49 3.59 15.51
N LEU A 100 -0.94 3.60 14.24
CA LEU A 100 -0.11 3.96 13.07
C LEU A 100 0.11 5.47 12.99
N SER A 101 1.12 5.91 12.23
CA SER A 101 1.43 7.33 12.03
C SER A 101 0.24 8.16 11.52
N ASN A 102 -0.08 9.26 12.22
CA ASN A 102 -1.05 10.26 11.76
C ASN A 102 -0.62 11.00 10.47
N ARG A 103 0.65 10.83 10.03
CA ARG A 103 1.16 11.39 8.78
C ARG A 103 0.45 10.85 7.54
N VAL A 104 -0.22 9.69 7.65
CA VAL A 104 -1.07 9.14 6.57
C VAL A 104 -2.17 10.11 6.15
N ARG A 105 -2.66 10.97 7.07
CA ARG A 105 -3.67 11.99 6.78
C ARG A 105 -3.10 13.23 6.07
N LYS A 106 -1.79 13.39 5.94
CA LYS A 106 -1.23 14.57 5.23
C LYS A 106 -1.49 14.46 3.73
N LEU A 107 -1.78 15.58 3.07
CA LEU A 107 -2.05 15.58 1.62
C LEU A 107 -0.79 15.29 0.78
N ASN A 108 0.34 15.91 1.13
CA ASN A 108 1.59 15.78 0.40
C ASN A 108 2.36 14.52 0.80
N GLN A 109 1.94 13.37 0.28
CA GLN A 109 2.56 12.09 0.61
C GLN A 109 3.96 11.92 0.03
N ARG A 110 4.37 12.73 -0.95
CA ARG A 110 5.77 12.76 -1.40
C ARG A 110 6.74 13.17 -0.28
N LYS A 111 6.28 13.99 0.68
CA LYS A 111 7.06 14.42 1.86
C LYS A 111 6.82 13.54 3.09
N PHE A 112 5.60 13.04 3.24
CA PHE A 112 5.14 12.34 4.44
C PHE A 112 4.95 10.83 4.24
N ALA A 113 5.48 10.29 3.14
CA ALA A 113 5.57 8.87 2.88
C ALA A 113 6.19 8.13 4.07
N ASP A 114 5.61 7.00 4.43
CA ASP A 114 6.29 6.07 5.32
C ASP A 114 7.34 5.34 4.50
N LEU A 115 8.57 5.79 4.66
CA LEU A 115 9.70 5.33 3.88
C LEU A 115 10.10 3.90 4.29
N LEU A 116 10.12 3.59 5.59
CA LEU A 116 10.44 2.25 6.04
C LEU A 116 9.41 1.23 5.53
N LEU A 117 8.13 1.58 5.57
CA LEU A 117 7.07 0.74 5.01
C LEU A 117 7.22 0.56 3.50
N ALA A 118 7.52 1.63 2.76
CA ALA A 118 7.69 1.57 1.31
C ALA A 118 8.91 0.74 0.90
N GLU A 119 10.01 0.80 1.66
CA GLU A 119 11.22 0.04 1.35
C GLU A 119 11.12 -1.40 1.85
N TRP A 120 10.77 -1.62 3.11
CA TRP A 120 10.87 -2.95 3.73
C TRP A 120 9.52 -3.59 4.06
N GLY A 121 8.39 -2.92 3.82
CA GLY A 121 7.09 -3.45 4.22
C GLY A 121 6.87 -3.46 5.74
N ILE A 122 7.80 -2.89 6.52
CA ILE A 122 7.76 -2.86 7.98
C ILE A 122 6.94 -1.64 8.42
N HIS A 123 5.90 -1.90 9.20
CA HIS A 123 5.11 -0.88 9.87
C HIS A 123 5.75 -0.52 11.20
N HIS A 124 5.44 0.68 11.69
CA HIS A 124 5.75 1.09 13.06
C HIS A 124 4.46 1.50 13.77
N LEU A 125 4.25 0.92 14.96
CA LEU A 125 3.12 1.21 15.84
C LEU A 125 3.62 1.94 17.07
N HIS A 126 2.91 2.98 17.48
CA HIS A 126 3.05 3.50 18.83
C HIS A 126 2.36 2.55 19.82
N PHE A 127 2.79 2.56 21.08
CA PHE A 127 2.13 1.79 22.14
C PHE A 127 0.82 2.42 22.61
N GLU A 128 0.68 3.74 22.41
CA GLU A 128 -0.49 4.50 22.80
C GLU A 128 -0.87 5.49 21.70
N GLU A 129 -2.17 5.80 21.60
CA GLU A 129 -2.68 6.81 20.65
C GLU A 129 -2.12 8.22 20.93
N SER A 130 -1.79 8.48 22.20
CA SER A 130 -1.11 9.68 22.72
C SER A 130 0.30 9.87 22.13
N ARG A 131 0.84 8.84 21.46
CA ARG A 131 2.15 8.75 20.79
C ARG A 131 3.31 8.60 21.78
N SER A 132 3.65 7.34 22.06
CA SER A 132 4.90 6.97 22.74
C SER A 132 6.13 7.35 21.92
N ASN A 133 7.26 7.62 22.61
CA ASN A 133 8.57 7.76 21.97
C ASN A 133 9.10 6.42 21.46
N GLU A 134 8.70 5.32 22.10
CA GLU A 134 8.99 3.95 21.66
C GLU A 134 8.01 3.51 20.58
N LEU A 135 8.53 2.75 19.62
CA LEU A 135 7.81 2.26 18.46
C LEU A 135 8.04 0.76 18.32
N LEU A 136 6.96 0.00 18.19
CA LEU A 136 7.00 -1.40 17.81
C LEU A 136 7.11 -1.52 16.29
N PHE A 137 8.16 -2.17 15.81
CA PHE A 137 8.35 -2.49 14.40
C PHE A 137 7.75 -3.86 14.08
N ILE A 138 6.90 -3.91 13.07
CA ILE A 138 6.11 -5.10 12.76
C ILE A 138 5.99 -5.30 11.25
N TYR A 139 6.21 -6.54 10.80
CA TYR A 139 5.99 -6.93 9.42
C TYR A 139 4.72 -7.76 9.31
N PHE A 140 3.80 -7.36 8.42
CA PHE A 140 2.57 -8.10 8.15
C PHE A 140 2.70 -8.80 6.81
N SER A 141 2.47 -10.11 6.79
CA SER A 141 2.44 -10.92 5.57
C SER A 141 1.35 -11.96 5.66
N GLU A 142 0.55 -12.09 4.60
CA GLU A 142 -0.54 -13.06 4.53
C GLU A 142 -1.46 -13.02 5.75
N SER A 143 -1.40 -13.97 6.68
CA SER A 143 -2.19 -13.97 7.93
C SER A 143 -1.33 -13.80 9.18
N ASP A 144 -0.05 -13.47 9.00
CA ASP A 144 0.98 -13.44 10.03
C ASP A 144 1.44 -12.00 10.32
N ALA A 145 1.72 -11.77 11.59
CA ALA A 145 2.22 -10.52 12.14
C ALA A 145 3.52 -10.80 12.91
N TYR A 146 4.63 -10.34 12.35
CA TYR A 146 5.98 -10.58 12.85
C TYR A 146 6.48 -9.36 13.62
N LEU A 147 6.46 -9.41 14.95
CA LEU A 147 6.91 -8.33 15.83
C LEU A 147 8.43 -8.39 15.96
N ILE A 148 9.10 -7.38 15.42
CA ILE A 148 10.55 -7.41 15.16
C ILE A 148 11.32 -6.83 16.33
N ASP A 149 11.05 -5.58 16.71
CA ASP A 149 11.83 -4.89 17.74
C ASP A 149 11.07 -3.65 18.27
N ILE A 150 11.52 -3.13 19.41
CA ILE A 150 11.12 -1.83 19.97
C ILE A 150 12.29 -0.87 19.85
N LEU A 151 12.12 0.17 19.05
CA LEU A 151 13.12 1.23 18.90
C LEU A 151 12.54 2.58 19.29
N GLN A 152 13.39 3.48 19.74
CA GLN A 152 13.03 4.87 20.01
C GLN A 152 12.76 5.61 18.69
N HIS A 153 11.93 6.64 18.72
CA HIS A 153 11.71 7.50 17.56
C HIS A 153 13.02 8.19 17.16
N GLU A 154 13.31 8.24 15.86
CA GLU A 154 14.52 8.89 15.33
C GLU A 154 14.62 10.35 15.80
N LYS A 155 15.82 10.73 16.22
CA LYS A 155 16.14 12.10 16.65
C LYS A 155 16.85 12.84 15.52
N ALA A 156 16.51 14.12 15.35
CA ALA A 156 17.03 14.94 14.26
C ALA A 156 18.56 15.18 14.33
N ASP A 157 19.15 15.05 15.52
CA ASP A 157 20.59 15.15 15.76
C ASP A 157 21.37 13.88 15.40
N GLY A 158 20.66 12.81 15.00
CA GLY A 158 21.27 11.52 14.65
C GLY A 158 21.63 10.63 15.84
N SER A 159 21.35 11.05 17.09
CA SER A 159 21.65 10.24 18.29
C SER A 159 20.81 8.98 18.42
N VAL A 160 19.68 8.91 17.70
CA VAL A 160 18.84 7.72 17.55
C VAL A 160 18.58 7.54 16.06
N VAL A 161 18.95 6.39 15.52
CA VAL A 161 18.76 6.04 14.11
C VAL A 161 17.80 4.85 14.04
N THR A 162 16.62 5.08 13.48
CA THR A 162 15.56 4.08 13.50
C THR A 162 15.03 3.79 12.11
N TRP A 163 14.84 4.82 11.28
CA TRP A 163 14.22 4.61 9.97
C TRP A 163 15.14 3.86 9.01
N THR A 164 16.45 4.10 9.07
CA THR A 164 17.48 3.42 8.25
C THR A 164 18.12 2.24 8.96
N ASN A 165 17.61 1.81 10.12
CA ASN A 165 18.22 0.73 10.89
C ASN A 165 18.05 -0.61 10.16
N THR A 166 19.18 -1.20 9.74
CA THR A 166 19.21 -2.48 9.04
C THR A 166 19.11 -3.69 9.97
N ASP A 167 19.28 -3.48 11.27
CA ASP A 167 19.17 -4.53 12.28
C ASP A 167 17.76 -5.15 12.31
N LEU A 168 16.74 -4.41 11.91
CA LEU A 168 15.39 -4.97 11.72
C LEU A 168 15.38 -6.13 10.72
N ILE A 169 16.20 -6.06 9.67
CA ILE A 169 16.31 -7.11 8.66
C ILE A 169 17.16 -8.28 9.17
N GLN A 170 18.19 -7.97 9.96
CA GLN A 170 18.97 -8.99 10.67
C GLN A 170 18.08 -9.79 11.63
N VAL A 171 17.27 -9.13 12.46
CA VAL A 171 16.36 -9.80 13.40
C VAL A 171 15.36 -10.68 12.66
N MET A 172 14.80 -10.21 11.54
CA MET A 172 13.92 -11.03 10.71
C MET A 172 14.65 -12.22 10.08
N HIS A 173 15.91 -12.07 9.67
CA HIS A 173 16.74 -13.16 9.15
C HIS A 173 17.03 -14.22 10.22
N ASP A 174 17.41 -13.80 11.42
CA ASP A 174 17.76 -14.69 12.52
C ASP A 174 16.54 -15.48 13.02
N ASN A 175 15.37 -14.84 13.07
CA ASN A 175 14.15 -15.44 13.61
C ASN A 175 13.32 -16.16 12.54
N TRP A 176 13.19 -15.60 11.34
CA TRP A 176 12.26 -16.07 10.30
C TRP A 176 12.87 -16.00 8.88
N PRO A 177 14.00 -16.68 8.60
CA PRO A 177 14.68 -16.57 7.31
C PRO A 177 13.81 -17.00 6.12
N ALA A 178 12.87 -17.93 6.35
CA ALA A 178 11.90 -18.37 5.35
C ALA A 178 10.98 -17.23 4.84
N VAL A 179 10.66 -16.26 5.69
CA VAL A 179 9.85 -15.08 5.32
C VAL A 179 10.62 -14.16 4.36
N LEU A 180 11.95 -14.10 4.53
CA LEU A 180 12.83 -13.28 3.70
C LEU A 180 13.31 -14.00 2.43
N GLN A 181 13.14 -15.32 2.34
CA GLN A 181 13.64 -16.15 1.23
C GLN A 181 13.26 -15.62 -0.16
N PRO A 182 12.02 -15.18 -0.45
CA PRO A 182 11.65 -14.65 -1.76
C PRO A 182 12.39 -13.35 -2.15
N TYR A 183 13.06 -12.72 -1.18
CA TYR A 183 13.75 -11.45 -1.33
C TYR A 183 15.27 -11.59 -1.31
N VAL A 184 15.81 -12.81 -1.24
CA VAL A 184 17.26 -13.03 -1.37
C VAL A 184 17.70 -12.55 -2.75
N PHE A 185 18.55 -11.52 -2.76
CA PHE A 185 19.21 -11.02 -3.96
C PHE A 185 20.43 -11.89 -4.28
N LYS A 186 21.25 -12.17 -3.26
CA LYS A 186 22.52 -12.88 -3.42
C LYS A 186 22.96 -13.48 -2.09
N GLU A 187 23.42 -14.72 -2.12
CA GLU A 187 24.11 -15.35 -0.99
C GLU A 187 25.61 -15.03 -1.03
N ASN A 188 26.27 -15.00 0.14
CA ASN A 188 27.70 -14.73 0.28
C ASN A 188 28.15 -13.43 -0.43
N SER A 189 27.35 -12.37 -0.30
CA SER A 189 27.63 -11.09 -0.95
C SER A 189 28.93 -10.47 -0.44
N GLN A 190 29.71 -9.97 -1.38
CA GLN A 190 30.96 -9.23 -1.15
C GLN A 190 30.79 -7.75 -1.55
N SER A 191 29.55 -7.31 -1.77
CA SER A 191 29.25 -5.93 -2.08
C SER A 191 29.58 -5.03 -0.87
N PRO A 192 30.06 -3.79 -1.09
CA PRO A 192 30.29 -2.87 0.01
C PRO A 192 29.02 -2.62 0.84
N VAL A 193 29.13 -2.73 2.16
CA VAL A 193 28.03 -2.41 3.07
C VAL A 193 27.92 -0.90 3.22
N LEU A 194 26.73 -0.36 2.94
CA LEU A 194 26.45 1.07 3.11
C LEU A 194 26.43 1.44 4.59
N THR A 195 27.11 2.53 4.94
CA THR A 195 26.94 3.21 6.23
C THR A 195 25.52 3.76 6.39
N THR A 196 25.14 4.08 7.62
CA THR A 196 23.86 4.72 7.94
C THR A 196 23.67 6.04 7.17
N GLU A 197 24.71 6.87 7.11
CA GLU A 197 24.70 8.17 6.44
C GLU A 197 24.55 8.03 4.92
N GLU A 198 25.24 7.07 4.32
CA GLU A 198 25.10 6.76 2.89
C GLU A 198 23.69 6.27 2.58
N ARG A 199 23.15 5.33 3.37
CA ARG A 199 21.79 4.82 3.21
C ARG A 199 20.76 5.94 3.34
N ARG A 200 20.91 6.82 4.33
CA ARG A 200 20.04 8.00 4.50
C ARG A 200 20.12 8.94 3.29
N THR A 201 21.32 9.18 2.78
CA THR A 201 21.54 10.02 1.59
C THR A 201 20.87 9.44 0.35
N LEU A 202 21.03 8.14 0.11
CA LEU A 202 20.42 7.43 -1.01
C LEU A 202 18.90 7.41 -0.91
N ARG A 203 18.35 7.09 0.27
CA ARG A 203 16.90 7.10 0.51
C ARG A 203 16.28 8.48 0.32
N ASN A 204 16.95 9.55 0.76
CA ASN A 204 16.49 10.92 0.52
C ASN A 204 16.40 11.29 -0.98
N ARG A 205 17.14 10.56 -1.83
CA ARG A 205 17.09 10.66 -3.28
C ARG A 205 16.18 9.62 -3.93
N ALA A 206 15.38 8.90 -3.14
CA ALA A 206 14.52 7.78 -3.56
C ALA A 206 15.28 6.66 -4.30
N VAL A 207 16.55 6.47 -3.94
CA VAL A 207 17.32 5.30 -4.35
C VAL A 207 16.99 4.18 -3.38
N THR A 208 16.63 3.03 -3.96
CA THR A 208 16.30 1.81 -3.24
C THR A 208 17.59 1.02 -3.01
N THR A 209 17.81 0.54 -1.79
CA THR A 209 19.08 -0.09 -1.39
C THR A 209 18.87 -1.52 -0.87
N THR A 210 19.83 -2.40 -1.12
CA THR A 210 19.87 -3.74 -0.52
C THR A 210 20.41 -3.68 0.92
N VAL A 211 20.23 -4.78 1.66
CA VAL A 211 20.81 -4.98 3.00
C VAL A 211 21.54 -6.32 3.01
N ILE A 212 22.77 -6.32 3.51
CA ILE A 212 23.56 -7.53 3.72
C ILE A 212 23.52 -7.83 5.22
N VAL A 213 23.08 -9.02 5.59
CA VAL A 213 23.06 -9.51 6.98
C VAL A 213 24.35 -10.25 7.32
N SER A 214 24.52 -10.62 8.59
CA SER A 214 25.79 -11.10 9.16
C SER A 214 26.38 -12.35 8.50
N ASP A 215 25.56 -13.22 7.92
CA ASP A 215 26.01 -14.44 7.23
C ASP A 215 26.41 -14.17 5.76
N GLY A 216 26.30 -12.92 5.30
CA GLY A 216 26.58 -12.50 3.93
C GLY A 216 25.37 -12.59 3.00
N THR A 217 24.19 -12.97 3.48
CA THR A 217 22.96 -12.93 2.67
C THR A 217 22.56 -11.49 2.38
N GLU A 218 22.37 -11.17 1.10
CA GLU A 218 21.93 -9.86 0.63
C GLU A 218 20.46 -9.91 0.23
N TYR A 219 19.65 -9.02 0.79
CA TYR A 219 18.22 -8.91 0.55
C TYR A 219 17.86 -7.71 -0.30
N MET A 220 16.97 -7.94 -1.27
CA MET A 220 16.19 -6.89 -1.90
C MET A 220 15.12 -6.35 -0.92
N PRO A 221 14.76 -5.07 -1.03
CA PRO A 221 13.76 -4.47 -0.16
C PRO A 221 12.37 -5.05 -0.39
N MET A 222 11.80 -5.66 0.65
CA MET A 222 10.53 -6.39 0.58
C MET A 222 9.35 -5.50 0.17
N GLY A 223 9.34 -4.23 0.55
CA GLY A 223 8.32 -3.24 0.17
C GLY A 223 8.41 -2.77 -1.29
N GLY A 224 9.48 -3.14 -2.01
CA GLY A 224 9.72 -2.77 -3.41
C GLY A 224 10.30 -1.36 -3.60
N GLY A 225 10.56 -0.63 -2.51
CA GLY A 225 11.23 0.66 -2.54
C GLY A 225 10.37 1.77 -3.15
N TYR A 226 11.04 2.66 -3.90
CA TYR A 226 10.46 3.90 -4.39
C TYR A 226 10.62 4.06 -5.89
N SER A 227 9.67 4.77 -6.49
CA SER A 227 9.84 5.34 -7.81
C SER A 227 10.67 6.64 -7.77
N ALA A 228 11.15 7.10 -8.92
CA ALA A 228 11.85 8.38 -9.04
C ALA A 228 10.98 9.60 -8.62
N SER A 229 9.64 9.45 -8.62
CA SER A 229 8.73 10.47 -8.09
C SER A 229 8.54 10.41 -6.57
N LYS A 230 9.28 9.53 -5.89
CA LYS A 230 9.26 9.24 -4.44
C LYS A 230 7.96 8.63 -3.93
N HIS A 231 7.16 8.03 -4.82
CA HIS A 231 6.03 7.22 -4.40
C HIS A 231 6.50 5.80 -4.09
N PRO A 232 5.86 5.07 -3.16
CA PRO A 232 6.11 3.65 -2.98
C PRO A 232 5.90 2.91 -4.31
N THR A 233 6.85 2.08 -4.73
CA THR A 233 6.77 1.35 -6.01
C THR A 233 5.50 0.51 -6.09
N ARG A 234 5.13 -0.18 -5.00
CA ARG A 234 3.89 -0.97 -4.91
C ARG A 234 2.63 -0.14 -5.13
N ALA A 235 2.60 1.13 -4.70
CA ALA A 235 1.45 2.00 -4.93
C ALA A 235 1.29 2.35 -6.42
N ILE A 236 2.40 2.65 -7.10
CA ILE A 236 2.42 2.89 -8.55
C ILE A 236 1.97 1.65 -9.32
N VAL A 237 2.50 0.47 -8.97
CA VAL A 237 2.13 -0.80 -9.62
C VAL A 237 0.64 -1.07 -9.46
N ARG A 238 0.10 -0.99 -8.23
CA ARG A 238 -1.34 -1.21 -7.98
C ARG A 238 -2.22 -0.20 -8.71
N SER A 239 -1.81 1.07 -8.76
CA SER A 239 -2.50 2.11 -9.52
C SER A 239 -2.60 1.77 -10.99
N ASN A 240 -1.49 1.35 -11.59
CA ASN A 240 -1.43 0.97 -13.00
C ASN A 240 -2.25 -0.28 -13.30
N ILE A 241 -2.22 -1.29 -12.42
CA ILE A 241 -3.02 -2.50 -12.55
C ILE A 241 -4.50 -2.11 -12.55
N LEU A 242 -4.98 -1.43 -11.50
CA LEU A 242 -6.40 -1.08 -11.36
C LEU A 242 -6.89 -0.20 -12.53
N TYR A 243 -6.12 0.81 -12.92
CA TYR A 243 -6.45 1.66 -14.07
C TYR A 243 -6.59 0.84 -15.36
N ARG A 244 -5.65 -0.08 -15.64
CA ARG A 244 -5.71 -0.93 -16.83
C ARG A 244 -6.85 -1.92 -16.78
N THR A 245 -7.08 -2.56 -15.62
CA THR A 245 -8.20 -3.49 -15.42
C THR A 245 -9.54 -2.80 -15.67
N VAL A 246 -9.75 -1.59 -15.13
CA VAL A 246 -11.01 -0.84 -15.35
C VAL A 246 -11.15 -0.40 -16.80
N LYS A 247 -10.08 0.06 -17.45
CA LYS A 247 -10.12 0.42 -18.88
C LYS A 247 -10.46 -0.78 -19.76
N GLN A 248 -9.88 -1.94 -19.48
CA GLN A 248 -10.18 -3.19 -20.17
C GLN A 248 -11.62 -3.65 -19.92
N LEU A 249 -12.08 -3.59 -18.67
CA LEU A 249 -13.44 -3.95 -18.29
C LEU A 249 -14.47 -3.07 -19.00
N GLN A 250 -14.22 -1.76 -19.11
CA GLN A 250 -15.07 -0.86 -19.88
C GLN A 250 -15.17 -1.29 -21.35
N THR A 251 -14.04 -1.55 -22.01
CA THR A 251 -14.04 -2.03 -23.40
C THR A 251 -14.83 -3.33 -23.55
N ILE A 252 -14.63 -4.30 -22.65
CA ILE A 252 -15.36 -5.57 -22.70
C ILE A 252 -16.88 -5.35 -22.54
N VAL A 253 -17.31 -4.50 -21.61
CA VAL A 253 -18.73 -4.19 -21.42
C VAL A 253 -19.31 -3.47 -22.63
N GLU A 254 -18.58 -2.53 -23.22
CA GLU A 254 -19.00 -1.81 -24.43
C GLU A 254 -19.18 -2.76 -25.62
N GLU A 255 -18.22 -3.65 -25.86
CA GLU A 255 -18.26 -4.63 -26.95
C GLU A 255 -19.37 -5.66 -26.78
N ASN A 256 -19.69 -6.04 -25.54
CA ASN A 256 -20.68 -7.06 -25.21
C ASN A 256 -22.03 -6.49 -24.76
N PHE A 257 -22.24 -5.18 -24.90
CA PHE A 257 -23.45 -4.53 -24.40
C PHE A 257 -24.77 -5.13 -24.92
N PRO A 258 -24.92 -5.52 -26.19
CA PRO A 258 -26.14 -6.16 -26.66
C PRO A 258 -26.47 -7.47 -25.92
N ALA A 259 -25.45 -8.30 -25.65
CA ALA A 259 -25.62 -9.55 -24.90
C ALA A 259 -25.97 -9.27 -23.42
N ILE A 260 -25.33 -8.26 -22.82
CA ILE A 260 -25.64 -7.81 -21.45
C ILE A 260 -27.09 -7.29 -21.37
N GLN A 261 -27.51 -6.47 -22.33
CA GLN A 261 -28.89 -5.96 -22.41
C GLN A 261 -29.91 -7.10 -22.58
N GLN A 262 -29.60 -8.11 -23.39
CA GLN A 262 -30.44 -9.29 -23.53
C GLN A 262 -30.52 -10.08 -22.22
N ALA A 263 -29.40 -10.31 -21.54
CA ALA A 263 -29.37 -11.02 -20.26
C ALA A 263 -30.16 -10.27 -19.17
N LEU A 264 -30.11 -8.94 -19.19
CA LEU A 264 -30.84 -8.07 -18.25
C LEU A 264 -32.29 -7.80 -18.65
N SER A 265 -32.77 -8.32 -19.79
CA SER A 265 -34.10 -8.02 -20.33
C SER A 265 -35.27 -8.42 -19.41
N THR A 266 -35.04 -9.38 -18.51
CA THR A 266 -36.00 -9.76 -17.46
C THR A 266 -36.15 -8.71 -16.37
N TYR A 267 -35.15 -7.83 -16.19
CA TYR A 267 -35.13 -6.76 -15.20
C TYR A 267 -35.39 -5.39 -15.84
N THR A 268 -34.75 -5.08 -16.97
CA THR A 268 -34.83 -3.77 -17.62
C THR A 268 -34.54 -3.84 -19.11
N THR A 269 -35.20 -2.98 -19.89
CA THR A 269 -34.93 -2.80 -21.32
C THR A 269 -33.86 -1.73 -21.58
N SER A 270 -33.49 -0.96 -20.56
CA SER A 270 -32.51 0.14 -20.63
C SER A 270 -31.57 0.07 -19.41
N PRO A 271 -30.64 -0.90 -19.39
CA PRO A 271 -29.74 -1.08 -18.24
C PRO A 271 -28.84 0.12 -18.04
N LYS A 272 -28.67 0.52 -16.77
CA LYS A 272 -27.71 1.55 -16.36
C LYS A 272 -26.57 0.86 -15.62
N LEU A 273 -25.41 0.80 -16.26
CA LEU A 273 -24.24 0.10 -15.74
C LEU A 273 -23.27 1.12 -15.12
N GLU A 274 -22.84 0.85 -13.89
CA GLU A 274 -21.77 1.59 -13.21
C GLU A 274 -20.68 0.63 -12.72
N LEU A 275 -19.46 1.13 -12.60
CA LEU A 275 -18.39 0.45 -11.87
C LEU A 275 -18.57 0.65 -10.36
N LYS A 276 -18.39 -0.42 -9.58
CA LYS A 276 -18.19 -0.37 -8.13
C LYS A 276 -16.88 -1.07 -7.75
N LEU A 277 -16.37 -0.76 -6.56
CA LEU A 277 -15.25 -1.50 -5.98
C LEU A 277 -15.76 -2.47 -4.90
N GLY A 278 -15.43 -3.75 -5.05
CA GLY A 278 -15.65 -4.76 -4.04
C GLY A 278 -14.77 -4.56 -2.80
N THR A 279 -14.89 -5.46 -1.82
CA THR A 279 -14.20 -5.33 -0.53
C THR A 279 -12.68 -5.39 -0.64
N ASN A 280 -12.15 -6.05 -1.67
CA ASN A 280 -10.72 -6.15 -1.95
C ASN A 280 -10.27 -5.19 -3.06
N LEU A 281 -11.10 -4.18 -3.38
CA LEU A 281 -10.90 -3.20 -4.45
C LEU A 281 -10.92 -3.81 -5.86
N GLU A 282 -11.51 -4.99 -6.01
CA GLU A 282 -11.83 -5.57 -7.31
C GLU A 282 -12.92 -4.76 -8.01
N PRO A 283 -12.73 -4.38 -9.28
CA PRO A 283 -13.77 -3.69 -10.04
C PRO A 283 -14.90 -4.66 -10.41
N ILE A 284 -16.13 -4.29 -10.05
CA ILE A 284 -17.36 -5.02 -10.39
C ILE A 284 -18.30 -4.12 -11.18
N VAL A 285 -19.12 -4.71 -12.05
CA VAL A 285 -20.10 -3.97 -12.87
C VAL A 285 -21.48 -4.23 -12.30
N ILE A 286 -22.21 -3.16 -11.98
CA ILE A 286 -23.55 -3.25 -11.39
C ILE A 286 -24.56 -2.57 -12.30
N GLU A 287 -25.70 -3.22 -12.54
CA GLU A 287 -26.91 -2.56 -13.01
C GLU A 287 -27.56 -1.85 -11.83
N VAL A 288 -27.54 -0.52 -11.83
CA VAL A 288 -27.79 0.25 -10.61
C VAL A 288 -29.26 0.36 -10.22
N VAL A 289 -30.19 0.19 -11.16
CA VAL A 289 -31.63 0.31 -10.87
C VAL A 289 -32.13 -0.90 -10.07
N HIS A 290 -31.73 -2.10 -10.48
CA HIS A 290 -32.15 -3.37 -9.88
C HIS A 290 -31.09 -3.98 -8.96
N LYS A 291 -29.90 -3.35 -8.87
CA LYS A 291 -28.76 -3.78 -8.05
C LYS A 291 -28.29 -5.18 -8.40
N VAL A 292 -28.22 -5.47 -9.70
CA VAL A 292 -27.78 -6.76 -10.22
C VAL A 292 -26.31 -6.66 -10.61
N GLU A 293 -25.49 -7.57 -10.12
CA GLU A 293 -24.10 -7.70 -10.54
C GLU A 293 -24.00 -8.39 -11.90
N VAL A 294 -23.25 -7.78 -12.83
CA VAL A 294 -23.01 -8.29 -14.16
C VAL A 294 -21.72 -9.11 -14.16
N ASN A 295 -21.87 -10.43 -14.15
CA ASN A 295 -20.76 -11.37 -14.21
C ASN A 295 -20.37 -11.68 -15.64
N LEU A 296 -19.19 -11.23 -16.06
CA LEU A 296 -18.63 -11.51 -17.39
C LEU A 296 -17.78 -12.77 -17.31
N GLN A 297 -18.26 -13.86 -17.91
CA GLN A 297 -17.52 -15.11 -18.05
C GLN A 297 -16.93 -15.20 -19.46
N GLN A 298 -15.68 -15.65 -19.57
CA GLN A 298 -15.13 -16.05 -20.86
C GLN A 298 -15.83 -17.34 -21.30
N ASN A 299 -16.32 -17.37 -22.54
CA ASN A 299 -16.77 -18.63 -23.12
C ASN A 299 -15.54 -19.53 -23.29
N GLU A 300 -15.52 -20.67 -22.59
CA GLU A 300 -14.46 -21.70 -22.74
C GLU A 300 -14.48 -22.39 -24.12
N ASN A 301 -15.44 -22.04 -24.99
CA ASN A 301 -15.64 -22.62 -26.33
C ASN A 301 -15.42 -21.58 -27.45
N ALA A 302 -14.28 -20.90 -27.45
CA ALA A 302 -13.84 -20.04 -28.55
C ALA A 302 -12.39 -20.33 -28.94
#